data_AF-A0A355RWE9-F1
#
_entry.id   AF-A0A355RWE9-F1
#
_cell.length_a   1.000
_cell.length_b   1.000
_cell.length_c   1.000
_cell.angle_alpha   90.00
_cell.angle_beta   90.00
_cell.angle_gamma   90.00
#
_symmetry.space_group_name_H-M   'P 1'
#
loop_
_entity.id
_entity.type
_entity.pdbx_description
1 polymer ?
#
loop_
_entity_poly.entity_id
_entity_poly.type
_entity_poly.pdbx_seq_one_letter_code
_entity_poly.pdbx_strand_id
1 'polypeptide(L)'
;QNEEKVIVFTISEGEDEKSASALALKYRDVYQVDRALRETKGFWRNLLSVIHVNTPDISLNMLTNGWLMYQTICCRLWGRSAFYQSGGAYGFRDQLQDAMAASYVYPELAKKQIILHSSHQFLEGDVQHWWHPISG
;
A
#
# COMPACT_ATOMS: atom_id res chain seq x y z
N GLN A 1 -41.26 9.99 -8.22
CA GLN A 1 -40.50 9.18 -7.23
C GLN A 1 -39.13 8.97 -7.84
N ASN A 2 -38.04 9.39 -7.17
CA ASN A 2 -36.69 9.07 -7.64
C ASN A 2 -36.39 7.64 -7.19
N GLU A 3 -36.22 6.74 -8.15
CA GLU A 3 -35.73 5.38 -7.93
C GLU A 3 -34.20 5.40 -8.09
N GLU A 4 -33.48 4.81 -7.14
CA GLU A 4 -32.02 4.65 -7.19
C GLU A 4 -31.67 3.16 -7.33
N LYS A 5 -30.68 2.85 -8.18
CA LYS A 5 -30.17 1.48 -8.38
C LYS A 5 -28.66 1.46 -8.23
N VAL A 6 -28.16 0.50 -7.46
CA VAL A 6 -26.73 0.24 -7.28
C VAL A 6 -26.35 -1.00 -8.08
N ILE A 7 -25.31 -0.86 -8.91
CA ILE A 7 -24.75 -1.96 -9.70
C ILE A 7 -23.31 -2.15 -9.26
N VAL A 8 -22.93 -3.41 -8.99
CA VAL A 8 -21.58 -3.78 -8.57
C VAL A 8 -20.92 -4.60 -9.67
N PHE A 9 -19.73 -4.17 -10.07
CA PHE A 9 -18.82 -4.95 -10.91
C PHE A 9 -17.65 -5.44 -10.05
N THR A 10 -17.28 -6.71 -10.18
CA THR A 10 -16.20 -7.31 -9.40
C THR A 10 -15.15 -7.90 -10.33
N ILE A 11 -13.89 -7.72 -9.95
CA ILE A 11 -12.72 -8.38 -10.53
C ILE A 11 -11.97 -9.00 -9.35
N SER A 12 -11.62 -10.27 -9.44
CA SER A 12 -10.94 -11.00 -8.37
C SER A 12 -9.72 -11.75 -8.90
N GLU A 13 -8.75 -11.91 -8.01
CA GLU A 13 -7.55 -12.71 -8.20
C GLU A 13 -7.45 -13.66 -7.01
N GLY A 14 -7.04 -14.91 -7.26
CA GLY A 14 -6.86 -15.95 -6.26
C GLY A 14 -5.79 -16.93 -6.71
N GLU A 15 -5.34 -17.79 -5.80
CA GLU A 15 -4.33 -18.81 -6.09
C GLU A 15 -4.81 -19.83 -7.14
N ASP A 16 -6.13 -19.99 -7.26
CA ASP A 16 -6.80 -20.85 -8.23
C ASP A 16 -8.17 -20.28 -8.65
N GLU A 17 -8.79 -20.90 -9.66
CA GLU A 17 -10.10 -20.49 -10.17
C GLU A 17 -11.19 -20.52 -9.08
N LYS A 18 -11.10 -21.49 -8.16
CA LYS A 18 -12.09 -21.68 -7.10
C LYS A 18 -12.05 -20.53 -6.09
N SER A 19 -10.86 -20.12 -5.66
CA SER A 19 -10.66 -19.01 -4.73
C SER A 19 -10.98 -17.66 -5.37
N ALA A 20 -10.61 -17.45 -6.63
CA ALA A 20 -10.99 -16.26 -7.39
C ALA A 20 -12.52 -16.16 -7.54
N SER A 21 -13.19 -17.26 -7.86
CA SER A 21 -14.66 -17.32 -7.98
C SER A 21 -15.35 -17.08 -6.64
N ALA A 22 -14.84 -17.67 -5.55
CA ALA A 22 -15.38 -17.46 -4.21
C ALA A 22 -15.30 -15.98 -3.78
N LEU A 23 -14.21 -15.28 -4.11
CA LEU A 23 -14.07 -13.84 -3.88
C LEU A 23 -15.08 -13.03 -4.69
N ALA A 24 -15.25 -13.31 -5.99
CA ALA A 24 -16.23 -12.63 -6.83
C ALA A 24 -17.66 -12.82 -6.27
N LEU A 25 -18.01 -14.06 -5.87
CA LEU A 25 -19.32 -14.37 -5.29
C LEU A 25 -19.58 -13.63 -3.97
N LYS A 26 -18.57 -13.53 -3.09
CA LYS A 26 -18.68 -12.79 -1.82
C LYS A 26 -19.08 -11.33 -2.04
N TYR A 27 -18.54 -10.68 -3.06
CA TYR A 27 -18.79 -9.26 -3.36
C TYR A 27 -19.96 -9.01 -4.33
N ARG A 28 -20.78 -10.03 -4.61
CA ARG A 28 -22.09 -9.81 -5.28
C ARG A 28 -23.11 -9.12 -4.38
N ASP A 29 -22.92 -9.21 -3.07
CA ASP A 29 -23.76 -8.54 -2.08
C ASP A 29 -23.30 -7.09 -1.89
N VAL A 30 -24.18 -6.14 -2.21
CA VAL A 30 -23.94 -4.69 -2.05
C VAL A 30 -23.53 -4.36 -0.62
N TYR A 31 -24.08 -5.05 0.38
CA TYR A 31 -23.70 -4.83 1.77
C TYR A 31 -22.22 -5.16 2.01
N GLN A 32 -21.68 -6.22 1.40
CA GLN A 32 -20.27 -6.58 1.54
C GLN A 32 -19.35 -5.57 0.86
N VAL A 33 -19.78 -5.01 -0.28
CA VAL A 33 -19.05 -3.97 -1.00
C VAL A 33 -18.98 -2.69 -0.16
N ASP A 34 -20.12 -2.23 0.36
CA ASP A 34 -20.20 -1.04 1.20
C ASP A 34 -19.38 -1.21 2.48
N ARG A 35 -19.41 -2.41 3.07
CA ARG A 35 -18.58 -2.74 4.23
C ARG A 35 -17.09 -2.68 3.88
N ALA A 36 -16.64 -3.31 2.81
CA ALA A 36 -15.24 -3.29 2.39
C ALA A 36 -14.75 -1.88 2.03
N LEU A 37 -15.60 -1.06 1.41
CA LEU A 37 -15.29 0.34 1.12
C LEU A 37 -15.13 1.15 2.42
N ARG A 38 -16.01 0.95 3.41
CA ARG A 38 -15.90 1.59 4.73
C ARG A 38 -14.65 1.14 5.47
N GLU A 39 -14.34 -0.15 5.48
CA GLU A 39 -13.12 -0.71 6.08
C GLU A 39 -11.87 -0.11 5.42
N THR A 40 -11.82 -0.03 4.08
CA THR A 40 -10.70 0.56 3.34
C THR A 40 -10.53 2.04 3.67
N LYS A 41 -11.62 2.82 3.69
CA LYS A 41 -11.59 4.24 4.10
C LYS A 41 -11.18 4.39 5.57
N GLY A 42 -11.61 3.49 6.44
CA GLY A 42 -11.25 3.46 7.85
C GLY A 42 -9.75 3.21 8.04
N PHE A 43 -9.20 2.21 7.35
CA PHE A 43 -7.78 1.90 7.34
C PHE A 43 -6.94 3.13 6.98
N TRP A 44 -7.24 3.77 5.84
CA TRP A 44 -6.48 4.94 5.39
C TRP A 44 -6.63 6.13 6.31
N ARG A 45 -7.83 6.39 6.83
CA ARG A 45 -8.05 7.49 7.77
C ARG A 45 -7.24 7.29 9.05
N ASN A 46 -7.26 6.10 9.62
CA ASN A 46 -6.52 5.79 10.84
C ASN A 46 -5.02 5.90 10.61
N LEU A 47 -4.52 5.38 9.48
CA LEU A 47 -3.12 5.46 9.12
C LEU A 47 -2.69 6.93 8.88
N LEU A 48 -3.36 7.66 7.97
CA LEU A 48 -2.90 8.98 7.55
C LEU A 48 -3.12 10.10 8.57
N SER A 49 -3.90 9.85 9.65
CA SER A 49 -4.16 10.84 10.70
C SER A 49 -3.17 10.80 11.86
N VAL A 50 -2.22 9.85 11.89
CA VAL A 50 -1.22 9.74 12.97
C VAL A 50 -0.35 11.00 13.06
N ILE A 51 0.02 11.57 11.92
CA ILE A 51 0.76 12.83 11.85
C ILE A 51 -0.16 13.89 11.27
N HIS A 52 -0.27 15.02 11.97
CA HIS A 52 -1.05 16.17 11.52
C HIS A 52 -0.20 17.45 11.56
N VAL A 53 -0.10 18.09 10.40
CA VAL A 53 0.64 19.33 10.18
C VAL A 53 -0.36 20.45 9.97
N ASN A 54 -0.21 21.54 10.73
CA ASN A 54 -1.04 22.73 10.60
C ASN A 54 -0.14 23.96 10.41
N THR A 55 -0.18 24.52 9.21
CA THR A 55 0.55 25.74 8.84
C THR A 55 -0.42 26.75 8.21
N PRO A 56 -0.01 28.03 8.04
CA PRO A 56 -0.80 29.01 7.28
C PRO A 56 -1.01 28.64 5.80
N ASP A 57 -0.21 27.73 5.24
CA ASP A 57 -0.34 27.24 3.86
C ASP A 57 -1.26 26.00 3.81
N ILE A 58 -2.45 26.19 3.25
CA ILE A 58 -3.47 25.13 3.11
C ILE A 58 -2.98 24.03 2.17
N SER A 59 -2.26 24.37 1.09
CA SER A 59 -1.77 23.39 0.12
C SER A 59 -0.72 22.48 0.76
N LEU A 60 0.18 23.04 1.59
CA LEU A 60 1.13 22.24 2.35
C LEU A 60 0.41 21.25 3.28
N ASN A 61 -0.56 21.74 4.05
CA ASN A 61 -1.34 20.90 4.97
C ASN A 61 -2.06 19.75 4.23
N MET A 62 -2.63 20.02 3.05
CA MET A 62 -3.30 18.99 2.23
C MET A 62 -2.34 17.91 1.74
N LEU A 63 -1.12 18.28 1.33
CA LEU A 63 -0.11 17.33 0.88
C LEU A 63 0.40 16.46 2.03
N THR A 64 0.75 17.08 3.15
CA THR A 64 1.37 16.37 4.28
C THR A 64 0.38 15.51 5.06
N ASN A 65 -0.88 15.94 5.20
CA ASN A 65 -1.89 15.25 6.02
C ASN A 65 -2.65 14.15 5.24
N GLY A 66 -2.10 13.68 4.14
CA GLY A 66 -2.70 12.58 3.38
C GLY A 66 -1.86 12.14 2.20
N TRP A 67 -1.74 12.99 1.18
CA TRP A 67 -1.24 12.60 -0.13
C TRP A 67 0.19 12.06 -0.14
N LEU A 68 1.12 12.72 0.55
CA LEU A 68 2.53 12.30 0.51
C LEU A 68 2.72 10.90 1.11
N MET A 69 2.16 10.65 2.30
CA MET A 69 2.27 9.33 2.94
C MET A 69 1.51 8.25 2.18
N TYR A 70 0.31 8.57 1.67
CA TYR A 70 -0.46 7.66 0.82
C TYR A 70 0.34 7.25 -0.42
N GLN A 71 0.96 8.21 -1.11
CA GLN A 71 1.78 7.96 -2.29
C GLN A 71 3.03 7.13 -1.95
N THR A 72 3.72 7.43 -0.86
CA THR A 72 4.88 6.63 -0.41
C THR A 72 4.49 5.17 -0.20
N ILE A 73 3.38 4.90 0.50
CA ILE A 73 2.96 3.52 0.76
C ILE A 73 2.49 2.83 -0.53
N CYS A 74 1.55 3.42 -1.25
CA CYS A 74 0.94 2.79 -2.43
C CYS A 74 1.95 2.61 -3.57
N CYS A 75 2.69 3.67 -3.92
CA CYS A 75 3.55 3.65 -5.10
C CYS A 75 4.92 3.05 -4.78
N ARG A 76 5.57 3.50 -3.70
CA ARG A 76 6.98 3.17 -3.44
C ARG A 76 7.15 1.83 -2.74
N LEU A 77 6.29 1.53 -1.76
CA LEU A 77 6.40 0.30 -0.96
C LEU A 77 5.60 -0.86 -1.57
N TRP A 78 4.33 -0.66 -1.92
CA TRP A 78 3.51 -1.74 -2.49
C TRP A 78 3.71 -1.90 -4.00
N GLY A 79 3.54 -0.81 -4.75
CA GLY A 79 3.71 -0.81 -6.20
C GLY A 79 5.17 -0.97 -6.65
N ARG A 80 6.12 -0.59 -5.78
CA ARG A 80 7.57 -0.57 -6.07
C ARG A 80 7.87 0.13 -7.40
N SER A 81 7.14 1.23 -7.61
CA SER A 81 7.09 1.97 -8.86
C SER A 81 7.23 3.47 -8.65
N ALA A 82 7.96 4.12 -9.54
CA ALA A 82 8.00 5.57 -9.70
C ALA A 82 8.34 5.93 -11.15
N PHE A 83 8.31 7.21 -11.49
CA PHE A 83 8.50 7.70 -12.86
C PHE A 83 9.77 7.16 -13.55
N TYR A 84 10.87 7.03 -12.81
CA TYR A 84 12.15 6.47 -13.30
C TYR A 84 12.44 5.05 -12.78
N GLN A 85 11.46 4.40 -12.16
CA GLN A 85 11.63 3.10 -11.51
C GLN A 85 10.36 2.26 -11.72
N SER A 86 10.11 1.78 -12.93
CA SER A 86 8.85 1.09 -13.28
C SER A 86 8.93 -0.43 -13.23
N GLY A 87 10.11 -1.00 -12.90
CA GLY A 87 10.36 -2.44 -12.99
C GLY A 87 9.70 -3.27 -11.90
N GLY A 88 9.25 -2.68 -10.78
CA GLY A 88 8.65 -3.43 -9.67
C GLY A 88 9.65 -4.24 -8.83
N ALA A 89 10.94 -3.99 -9.01
CA ALA A 89 12.00 -4.58 -8.19
C ALA A 89 12.08 -3.90 -6.82
N TYR A 90 12.60 -4.64 -5.83
CA TYR A 90 13.13 -4.05 -4.62
C TYR A 90 14.46 -3.36 -4.91
N GLY A 91 14.62 -2.15 -4.40
CA GLY A 91 15.90 -1.45 -4.35
C GLY A 91 16.29 -1.26 -2.89
N PHE A 92 17.47 -1.78 -2.50
CA PHE A 92 17.83 -1.94 -1.10
C PHE A 92 17.75 -0.61 -0.31
N ARG A 93 18.44 0.41 -0.82
CA ARG A 93 18.49 1.73 -0.19
C ARG A 93 17.14 2.42 -0.27
N ASP A 94 16.56 2.46 -1.47
CA ASP A 94 15.42 3.31 -1.76
C ASP A 94 14.20 2.86 -0.94
N GLN A 95 13.96 1.56 -0.81
CA GLN A 95 12.84 1.08 0.00
C GLN A 95 13.07 1.21 1.50
N LEU A 96 14.30 1.07 2.01
CA LEU A 96 14.57 1.39 3.41
C LEU A 96 14.34 2.86 3.71
N GLN A 97 14.71 3.76 2.78
CA GLN A 97 14.46 5.18 2.91
C GLN A 97 12.95 5.51 2.85
N ASP A 98 12.22 4.89 1.92
CA ASP A 98 10.75 5.04 1.82
C ASP A 98 10.05 4.46 3.08
N ALA A 99 10.54 3.35 3.62
CA ALA A 99 10.00 2.72 4.83
C ALA A 99 10.26 3.55 6.10
N MET A 100 11.39 4.28 6.15
CA MET A 100 11.68 5.20 7.26
C MET A 100 10.61 6.27 7.41
N ALA A 101 10.09 6.82 6.30
CA ALA A 101 9.00 7.81 6.34
C ALA A 101 7.73 7.25 6.99
N ALA A 102 7.45 5.95 6.79
CA ALA A 102 6.29 5.28 7.37
C ALA A 102 6.51 4.76 8.80
N SER A 103 7.72 4.88 9.38
CA SER A 103 8.05 4.25 10.68
C SER A 103 7.12 4.65 11.84
N TYR A 104 6.71 5.92 11.91
CA TYR A 104 5.79 6.41 12.94
C TYR A 104 4.32 6.10 12.64
N VAL A 105 3.98 5.99 11.37
CA VAL A 105 2.60 5.91 10.89
C VAL A 105 2.15 4.46 10.68
N TYR A 106 3.08 3.60 10.29
CA TYR A 106 2.89 2.18 10.02
C TYR A 106 4.14 1.37 10.42
N PRO A 107 4.46 1.29 11.74
CA PRO A 107 5.68 0.66 12.24
C PRO A 107 5.86 -0.79 11.81
N GLU A 108 4.76 -1.55 11.71
CA GLU A 108 4.81 -2.95 11.25
C GLU A 108 5.28 -3.07 9.79
N LEU A 109 4.93 -2.12 8.92
CA LEU A 109 5.43 -2.10 7.55
C LEU A 109 6.94 -1.81 7.52
N ALA A 110 7.40 -0.84 8.32
CA ALA A 110 8.82 -0.52 8.44
C ALA A 110 9.63 -1.71 8.98
N LYS A 111 9.12 -2.40 10.01
CA LYS A 111 9.74 -3.62 10.56
C LYS A 111 9.86 -4.72 9.51
N LYS A 112 8.80 -4.98 8.73
CA LYS A 112 8.84 -5.96 7.63
C LYS A 112 9.90 -5.61 6.59
N GLN A 113 10.01 -4.33 6.24
CA GLN A 113 11.02 -3.86 5.30
C GLN A 113 12.43 -4.05 5.84
N ILE A 114 12.70 -3.70 7.10
CA ILE A 114 14.00 -3.95 7.74
C ILE A 114 14.36 -5.43 7.71
N ILE A 115 13.45 -6.31 8.13
CA ILE A 115 13.71 -7.76 8.17
C ILE A 115 14.02 -8.30 6.76
N LEU A 116 13.20 -7.92 5.77
CA LEU A 116 13.42 -8.30 4.37
C LEU A 116 14.80 -7.83 3.89
N HIS A 117 15.13 -6.56 4.08
CA HIS A 117 16.40 -6.01 3.59
C HIS A 117 17.60 -6.62 4.33
N SER A 118 17.50 -6.92 5.63
CA SER A 118 18.55 -7.62 6.35
C SER A 118 18.83 -9.02 5.78
N SER A 119 17.85 -9.72 5.19
CA SER A 119 18.10 -11.01 4.53
C SER A 119 18.82 -10.89 3.18
N HIS A 120 19.01 -9.66 2.69
CA HIS A 120 19.72 -9.34 1.44
C HIS A 120 21.09 -8.68 1.72
N GLN A 121 21.62 -8.79 2.93
CA GLN A 121 23.00 -8.43 3.28
C GLN A 121 23.91 -9.67 3.22
N PHE A 122 25.11 -9.52 2.69
CA PHE A 122 26.12 -10.57 2.65
C PHE A 122 27.07 -10.46 3.85
N LEU A 123 27.85 -11.52 4.12
CA LEU A 123 28.76 -11.59 5.28
C LEU A 123 29.86 -10.53 5.20
N GLU A 124 30.25 -10.17 3.99
CA GLU A 124 31.27 -9.18 3.65
C GLU A 124 30.79 -7.74 3.90
N GLY A 125 29.49 -7.54 4.15
CA GLY A 125 28.88 -6.25 4.48
C GLY A 125 28.33 -5.47 3.28
N ASP A 126 28.43 -6.02 2.07
CA ASP A 126 27.70 -5.53 0.90
C ASP A 126 26.27 -6.08 0.86
N VAL A 127 25.48 -5.57 -0.08
CA VAL A 127 24.04 -5.86 -0.15
C VAL A 127 23.62 -6.18 -1.58
N GLN A 128 22.59 -7.01 -1.73
CA GLN A 128 21.93 -7.17 -3.02
C GLN A 128 21.24 -5.84 -3.37
N HIS A 129 21.86 -5.09 -4.29
CA HIS A 129 21.43 -3.73 -4.59
C HIS A 129 19.97 -3.68 -5.05
N TRP A 130 19.61 -4.61 -5.94
CA TRP A 130 18.29 -4.72 -6.56
C TRP A 130 17.89 -6.17 -6.76
N TRP A 131 16.61 -6.49 -6.53
CA TRP A 131 16.09 -7.84 -6.76
C TRP A 131 14.59 -7.87 -7.03
N HIS A 132 14.15 -8.90 -7.75
CA HIS A 132 12.75 -9.30 -7.78
C HIS A 132 12.54 -10.41 -6.75
N PRO A 133 11.35 -10.51 -6.13
CA PRO A 133 11.00 -11.71 -5.38
C PRO A 133 11.18 -12.92 -6.30
N ILE A 134 11.79 -13.98 -5.81
CA ILE A 134 11.92 -15.22 -6.57
C ILE A 134 10.50 -15.74 -6.78
N SER A 135 9.96 -15.58 -8.00
CA SER A 135 8.79 -16.32 -8.45
C SER A 135 9.26 -17.73 -8.77
N GLY A 136 9.01 -18.66 -7.85
CA GLY A 136 9.06 -20.09 -8.14
C GLY A 136 7.89 -20.49 -9.03
#